data_AF-A0A967TEU0-F1
#
_entry.id   AF-A0A967TEU0-F1
#
_cell.length_a   1.000
_cell.length_b   1.000
_cell.length_c   1.000
_cell.angle_alpha   90.00
_cell.angle_beta   90.00
_cell.angle_gamma   90.00
#
_symmetry.space_group_name_H-M   'P 1'
#
loop_
_entity.id
_entity.type
_entity.pdbx_description
1 polymer ?
#
loop_
_entity_poly.entity_id
_entity_poly.type
_entity_poly.pdbx_seq_one_letter_code
_entity_poly.pdbx_strand_id
1 'polypeptide(L)'
;EMVQLGAGLNARNELSEQAQARALACLERFGQRLRDLPPSRVRAVGTNTLRKARNAGAFMAEAERALGHPVEVISGIEEARLIYLGVSHSVADSGGRRLVVDIGGGSTELVIGEGFEPACMESLYMGCVSMSREFFGDGVIDRRRLRRARTAAHLELESLAQRFRVLGWRQAVGASGTVRAIARVLLGQGRCGEGISAAGLKRLRKALLQAGHVDRLSLKGLGAERAPVFPGGVAILSSVFEALGVDLMLPAEGALREGVIYDLLGRIAHEDVRERSVAAVCQRYQVDADHAARVEATARACLDRVARPWALEEREDARMLGWAARMHECGLAIAHGQFHKHGAYLAEHSDMPGFSREQQRLLAFLIRGHRRRFPTAAPGAVPAERAETAARLCILLRLSVLLHRSRSPAPLPALRLRAEGRELELAFPPGWLADHALTAADLALEADYLESAGFRLRYNPS
;
A
#
# COMPACT_ATOMS: atom_id res chain seq x y z
N GLU A 1 -14.12 10.63 14.07
CA GLU A 1 -15.55 10.40 13.81
C GLU A 1 -15.77 8.93 13.43
N MET A 2 -16.86 8.27 13.88
CA MET A 2 -17.16 6.87 13.57
C MET A 2 -18.05 6.77 12.32
N VAL A 3 -17.45 6.49 11.15
CA VAL A 3 -18.18 6.39 9.87
C VAL A 3 -18.77 5.00 9.62
N GLN A 4 -18.12 3.96 10.15
CA GLN A 4 -18.47 2.54 9.98
C GLN A 4 -18.61 2.11 8.51
N LEU A 5 -17.70 2.54 7.64
CA LEU A 5 -17.74 2.23 6.20
C LEU A 5 -17.81 0.71 5.93
N GLY A 6 -17.04 -0.09 6.69
CA GLY A 6 -17.03 -1.55 6.55
C GLY A 6 -18.36 -2.23 6.86
N ALA A 7 -19.23 -1.63 7.67
CA ALA A 7 -20.57 -2.15 7.91
C ALA A 7 -21.49 -2.01 6.69
N GLY A 8 -21.16 -1.09 5.78
CA GLY A 8 -21.87 -0.88 4.52
C GLY A 8 -21.56 -1.88 3.41
N LEU A 9 -20.60 -2.80 3.61
CA LEU A 9 -20.30 -3.84 2.63
C LEU A 9 -21.38 -4.94 2.64
N ASN A 10 -21.96 -5.17 1.47
CA ASN A 10 -22.88 -6.29 1.23
C ASN A 10 -22.11 -7.60 0.93
N ALA A 11 -22.83 -8.71 0.72
CA ALA A 11 -22.23 -10.01 0.41
C ALA A 11 -21.45 -10.05 -0.92
N ARG A 12 -21.67 -9.07 -1.82
CA ARG A 12 -20.94 -8.91 -3.08
C ARG A 12 -19.72 -7.97 -2.95
N ASN A 13 -19.41 -7.53 -1.74
CA ASN A 13 -18.40 -6.51 -1.44
C ASN A 13 -18.68 -5.18 -2.16
N GLU A 14 -19.93 -4.74 -2.21
CA GLU A 14 -20.30 -3.41 -2.69
C GLU A 14 -20.67 -2.53 -1.50
N LEU A 15 -20.21 -1.27 -1.51
CA LEU A 15 -20.55 -0.27 -0.51
C LEU A 15 -21.97 0.24 -0.72
N SER A 16 -22.80 0.17 0.31
CA SER A 16 -24.14 0.75 0.29
C SER A 16 -24.11 2.27 0.15
N GLU A 17 -25.10 2.85 -0.53
CA GLU A 17 -25.26 4.30 -0.71
C GLU A 17 -25.26 5.04 0.64
N GLN A 18 -25.94 4.47 1.64
CA GLN A 18 -25.98 5.07 2.98
C GLN A 18 -24.60 5.15 3.64
N ALA A 19 -23.74 4.14 3.44
CA ALA A 19 -22.38 4.16 3.97
C ALA A 19 -21.48 5.13 3.21
N GLN A 20 -21.65 5.21 1.89
CA GLN A 20 -20.98 6.20 1.04
C GLN A 20 -21.35 7.62 1.46
N ALA A 21 -22.64 7.93 1.61
CA ALA A 21 -23.12 9.25 2.01
C ALA A 21 -22.55 9.69 3.38
N ARG A 22 -22.51 8.79 4.37
CA ARG A 22 -21.88 9.08 5.67
C ARG A 22 -20.38 9.39 5.53
N ALA A 23 -19.68 8.63 4.69
CA ALA A 23 -18.25 8.82 4.47
C ALA A 23 -17.97 10.13 3.72
N LEU A 24 -18.72 10.44 2.67
CA LEU A 24 -18.61 11.70 1.92
C LEU A 24 -18.88 12.90 2.83
N ALA A 25 -19.95 12.88 3.65
CA ALA A 25 -20.22 13.96 4.58
C ALA A 25 -19.06 14.17 5.58
N CYS A 26 -18.41 13.10 6.04
CA CYS A 26 -17.22 13.18 6.88
C CYS A 26 -16.01 13.79 6.13
N LEU A 27 -15.77 13.33 4.90
CA LEU A 27 -14.69 13.85 4.05
C LEU A 27 -14.91 15.31 3.67
N GLU A 28 -16.14 15.76 3.45
CA GLU A 28 -16.47 17.17 3.21
C GLU A 28 -16.09 18.05 4.40
N ARG A 29 -16.37 17.61 5.63
CA ARG A 29 -15.95 18.29 6.87
C ARG A 29 -14.43 18.34 7.00
N PHE A 30 -13.73 17.26 6.66
CA PHE A 30 -12.27 17.27 6.63
C PHE A 30 -11.73 18.19 5.54
N GLY A 31 -12.32 18.17 4.35
CA GLY A 31 -11.95 19.01 3.23
C GLY A 31 -12.10 20.50 3.52
N GLN A 32 -13.08 20.92 4.34
CA GLN A 32 -13.18 22.30 4.82
C GLN A 32 -11.93 22.78 5.58
N ARG A 33 -11.13 21.87 6.14
CA ARG A 33 -9.89 22.18 6.87
C ARG A 33 -8.62 21.92 6.05
N LEU A 34 -8.69 21.02 5.07
CA LEU A 34 -7.52 20.50 4.37
C LEU A 34 -7.35 21.06 2.95
N ARG A 35 -8.42 21.53 2.30
CA ARG A 35 -8.40 21.95 0.88
C ARG A 35 -7.29 22.96 0.54
N ASP A 36 -7.04 23.92 1.42
CA ASP A 36 -6.05 24.99 1.18
C ASP A 36 -4.61 24.56 1.49
N LEU A 37 -4.41 23.35 2.03
CA LEU A 37 -3.07 22.82 2.25
C LEU A 37 -2.48 22.32 0.92
N PRO A 38 -1.16 22.50 0.68
CA PRO A 38 -0.51 21.91 -0.47
C PRO A 38 -0.67 20.37 -0.49
N PRO A 39 -0.90 19.74 -1.66
CA PRO A 39 -1.05 18.28 -1.76
C PRO A 39 0.14 17.51 -1.18
N SER A 40 1.36 18.05 -1.26
CA SER A 40 2.56 17.45 -0.67
C SER A 40 2.58 17.40 0.87
N ARG A 41 1.61 18.05 1.54
CA ARG A 41 1.47 18.10 3.00
C ARG A 41 0.26 17.34 3.53
N VAL A 42 -0.53 16.73 2.64
CA VAL A 42 -1.72 15.96 3.01
C VAL A 42 -1.59 14.57 2.41
N ARG A 43 -1.70 13.55 3.26
CA ARG A 43 -1.75 12.16 2.82
C ARG A 43 -2.96 11.49 3.43
N ALA A 44 -3.93 11.14 2.59
CA ALA A 44 -5.10 10.38 2.97
C ALA A 44 -4.95 8.94 2.48
N VAL A 45 -5.16 7.97 3.37
CA VAL A 45 -5.02 6.55 3.04
C VAL A 45 -6.32 5.79 3.28
N GLY A 46 -6.63 4.88 2.35
CA GLY A 46 -7.74 3.95 2.40
C GLY A 46 -7.28 2.52 2.67
N THR A 47 -7.94 1.82 3.60
CA THR A 47 -7.50 0.50 4.06
C THR A 47 -8.48 -0.62 3.70
N ASN A 48 -8.62 -1.64 4.56
CA ASN A 48 -9.33 -2.90 4.30
C ASN A 48 -10.66 -2.77 3.55
N THR A 49 -11.52 -1.83 3.97
CA THR A 49 -12.86 -1.68 3.37
C THR A 49 -12.76 -1.23 1.91
N LEU A 50 -11.92 -0.23 1.61
CA LEU A 50 -11.70 0.25 0.25
C LEU A 50 -10.90 -0.76 -0.59
N ARG A 51 -10.04 -1.58 0.04
CA ARG A 51 -9.38 -2.71 -0.64
C ARG A 51 -10.38 -3.78 -1.13
N LYS A 52 -11.48 -4.00 -0.40
CA LYS A 52 -12.48 -5.04 -0.67
C LYS A 52 -13.60 -4.56 -1.59
N ALA A 53 -13.96 -3.27 -1.52
CA ALA A 53 -15.11 -2.72 -2.23
C ALA A 53 -14.94 -2.81 -3.77
N ARG A 54 -15.83 -3.55 -4.45
CA ARG A 54 -15.82 -3.68 -5.92
C ARG A 54 -16.18 -2.38 -6.63
N ASN A 55 -17.06 -1.58 -6.01
CA ASN A 55 -17.46 -0.26 -6.48
C ASN A 55 -16.61 0.89 -5.89
N ALA A 56 -15.43 0.59 -5.33
CA ALA A 56 -14.55 1.61 -4.77
C ALA A 56 -14.23 2.71 -5.77
N GLY A 57 -13.94 2.37 -7.04
CA GLY A 57 -13.51 3.36 -8.04
C GLY A 57 -14.46 4.55 -8.21
N ALA A 58 -15.77 4.32 -8.25
CA ALA A 58 -16.77 5.39 -8.33
C ALA A 58 -16.79 6.24 -7.05
N PHE A 59 -16.77 5.58 -5.89
CA PHE A 59 -16.73 6.25 -4.59
C PHE A 59 -15.46 7.09 -4.39
N MET A 60 -14.31 6.62 -4.88
CA MET A 60 -13.02 7.30 -4.70
C MET A 60 -13.00 8.66 -5.40
N ALA A 61 -13.53 8.78 -6.61
CA ALA A 61 -13.59 10.05 -7.31
C ALA A 61 -14.44 11.10 -6.56
N GLU A 62 -15.54 10.67 -5.92
CA GLU A 62 -16.35 11.54 -5.06
C GLU A 62 -15.65 11.87 -3.74
N ALA A 63 -14.98 10.88 -3.14
CA ALA A 63 -14.23 11.04 -1.90
C ALA A 63 -13.07 12.05 -2.03
N GLU A 64 -12.32 11.97 -3.12
CA GLU A 64 -11.21 12.89 -3.42
C GLU A 64 -11.71 14.31 -3.66
N ARG A 65 -12.84 14.47 -4.38
CA ARG A 65 -13.48 15.78 -4.56
C ARG A 65 -13.98 16.36 -3.24
N ALA A 66 -14.61 15.53 -2.40
CA ALA A 66 -15.10 15.92 -1.09
C ALA A 66 -13.97 16.36 -0.14
N LEU A 67 -12.83 15.66 -0.20
CA LEU A 67 -11.65 15.95 0.62
C LEU A 67 -10.80 17.11 0.07
N GLY A 68 -10.75 17.27 -1.26
CA GLY A 68 -9.85 18.17 -1.96
C GLY A 68 -8.42 17.64 -2.12
N HIS A 69 -8.19 16.36 -1.84
CA HIS A 69 -6.89 15.69 -1.90
C HIS A 69 -7.05 14.25 -2.38
N PRO A 70 -6.02 13.66 -3.02
CA PRO A 70 -6.05 12.27 -3.46
C PRO A 70 -6.13 11.32 -2.26
N VAL A 71 -6.78 10.17 -2.43
CA VAL A 71 -6.91 9.14 -1.40
C VAL A 71 -6.22 7.85 -1.86
N GLU A 72 -5.13 7.49 -1.19
CA GLU A 72 -4.32 6.34 -1.57
C GLU A 72 -4.83 5.04 -0.94
N VAL A 73 -5.32 4.09 -1.73
CA VAL A 73 -5.62 2.75 -1.20
C VAL A 73 -4.31 1.98 -0.99
N ILE A 74 -4.00 1.63 0.26
CA ILE A 74 -2.77 0.92 0.64
C ILE A 74 -3.01 -0.58 0.87
N SER A 75 -1.98 -1.40 0.63
CA SER A 75 -2.01 -2.84 0.91
C SER A 75 -2.09 -3.13 2.42
N GLY A 76 -2.40 -4.37 2.79
CA GLY A 76 -2.38 -4.77 4.21
C GLY A 76 -0.98 -4.72 4.81
N ILE A 77 0.04 -5.09 4.04
CA ILE A 77 1.44 -5.02 4.47
C ILE A 77 1.90 -3.56 4.64
N GLU A 78 1.50 -2.65 3.75
CA GLU A 78 1.81 -1.23 3.90
C GLU A 78 1.09 -0.61 5.10
N GLU A 79 -0.17 -0.98 5.35
CA GLU A 79 -0.89 -0.60 6.57
C GLU A 79 -0.16 -1.08 7.83
N ALA A 80 0.26 -2.35 7.86
CA ALA A 80 1.03 -2.93 8.96
C ALA A 80 2.36 -2.18 9.20
N ARG A 81 3.10 -1.84 8.14
CA ARG A 81 4.33 -1.07 8.24
C ARG A 81 4.09 0.32 8.85
N LEU A 82 3.10 1.04 8.33
CA LEU A 82 2.80 2.40 8.80
C LEU A 82 2.33 2.35 10.26
N ILE A 83 1.52 1.37 10.65
CA ILE A 83 1.15 1.14 12.05
C ILE A 83 2.40 0.92 12.91
N TYR A 84 3.32 0.05 12.48
CA TYR A 84 4.57 -0.19 13.21
C TYR A 84 5.40 1.07 13.38
N LEU A 85 5.53 1.88 12.31
CA LEU A 85 6.24 3.16 12.35
C LEU A 85 5.60 4.12 13.37
N GLY A 86 4.27 4.29 13.30
CA GLY A 86 3.54 5.16 14.23
C GLY A 86 3.64 4.70 15.68
N VAL A 87 3.57 3.38 15.93
CA VAL A 87 3.77 2.81 17.27
C VAL A 87 5.21 3.04 17.76
N SER A 88 6.21 2.81 16.90
CA SER A 88 7.63 2.94 17.25
C SER A 88 8.03 4.37 17.60
N HIS A 89 7.36 5.39 17.04
CA HIS A 89 7.54 6.78 17.46
C HIS A 89 6.78 7.18 18.73
N SER A 90 5.82 6.37 19.18
CA SER A 90 4.97 6.66 20.35
C SER A 90 5.36 5.89 21.62
N VAL A 91 6.24 4.90 21.49
CA VAL A 91 6.67 4.03 22.59
C VAL A 91 8.18 4.18 22.75
N ALA A 92 8.63 4.33 23.99
CA ALA A 92 10.05 4.43 24.29
C ALA A 92 10.81 3.21 23.75
N ASP A 93 11.99 3.46 23.19
CA ASP A 93 12.88 2.38 22.79
C ASP A 93 13.44 1.69 24.04
N SER A 94 13.03 0.44 24.25
CA SER A 94 13.47 -0.41 25.35
C SER A 94 14.52 -1.43 24.91
N GLY A 95 14.97 -1.35 23.66
CA GLY A 95 15.93 -2.26 23.03
C GLY A 95 15.35 -3.65 22.75
N GLY A 96 15.77 -4.24 21.62
CA GLY A 96 15.31 -5.55 21.16
C GLY A 96 13.97 -5.51 20.43
N ARG A 97 13.51 -6.69 20.04
CA ARG A 97 12.32 -6.85 19.18
C ARG A 97 11.02 -6.53 19.91
N ARG A 98 10.08 -5.95 19.18
CA ARG A 98 8.72 -5.64 19.63
C ARG A 98 7.69 -6.30 18.73
N LEU A 99 6.70 -6.93 19.34
CA LEU A 99 5.46 -7.32 18.68
C LEU A 99 4.47 -6.15 18.75
N VAL A 100 3.96 -5.73 17.60
CA VAL A 100 2.88 -4.76 17.46
C VAL A 100 1.65 -5.47 16.90
N VAL A 101 0.51 -5.28 17.56
CA VAL A 101 -0.79 -5.83 17.14
C VAL A 101 -1.80 -4.70 17.02
N ASP A 102 -2.37 -4.49 15.85
CA ASP A 102 -3.45 -3.53 15.64
C ASP A 102 -4.72 -4.28 15.25
N ILE A 103 -5.81 -4.05 15.99
CA ILE A 103 -7.12 -4.65 15.68
C ILE A 103 -8.06 -3.55 15.20
N GLY A 104 -8.10 -3.40 13.88
CA GLY A 104 -9.00 -2.52 13.16
C GLY A 104 -10.43 -3.06 13.07
N GLY A 105 -11.23 -2.40 12.23
CA GLY A 105 -12.63 -2.78 12.00
C GLY A 105 -12.78 -4.04 11.14
N GLY A 106 -11.95 -4.19 10.10
CA GLY A 106 -12.05 -5.27 9.11
C GLY A 106 -10.77 -6.07 8.85
N SER A 107 -9.66 -5.69 9.48
CA SER A 107 -8.39 -6.41 9.48
C SER A 107 -7.69 -6.28 10.83
N THR A 108 -6.69 -7.14 11.02
CA THR A 108 -5.77 -7.13 12.15
C THR A 108 -4.35 -7.22 11.61
N GLU A 109 -3.51 -6.26 11.96
CA GLU A 109 -2.12 -6.22 11.55
C GLU A 109 -1.22 -6.73 12.68
N LEU A 110 -0.25 -7.59 12.33
CA LEU A 110 0.75 -8.11 13.26
C LEU A 110 2.13 -7.82 12.71
N VAL A 111 2.97 -7.17 13.51
CA VAL A 111 4.34 -6.82 13.11
C VAL A 111 5.32 -7.18 14.21
N ILE A 112 6.42 -7.83 13.86
CA ILE A 112 7.61 -7.89 14.71
C ILE A 112 8.68 -7.02 14.06
N GLY A 113 9.29 -6.13 14.83
CA GLY A 113 10.39 -5.28 14.38
C GLY A 113 11.30 -4.87 15.53
N GLU A 114 12.39 -4.18 15.19
CA GLU A 114 13.35 -3.65 16.14
C GLU A 114 13.72 -2.22 15.75
N GLY A 115 13.73 -1.30 16.72
CA GLY A 115 13.79 0.13 16.44
C GLY A 115 12.67 0.54 15.47
N PHE A 116 13.02 1.22 14.38
CA PHE A 116 12.10 1.64 13.32
C PHE A 116 11.98 0.64 12.16
N GLU A 117 12.69 -0.49 12.22
CA GLU A 117 12.75 -1.45 11.12
C GLU A 117 11.84 -2.66 11.39
N PRO A 118 10.80 -2.87 10.57
CA PRO A 118 9.98 -4.08 10.66
C PRO A 118 10.77 -5.28 10.12
N ALA A 119 10.67 -6.42 10.81
CA ALA A 119 11.31 -7.68 10.42
C ALA A 119 10.32 -8.69 9.84
N CYS A 120 9.09 -8.72 10.36
CA CYS A 120 8.00 -9.57 9.89
C CYS A 120 6.69 -8.81 10.00
N MET A 121 5.90 -8.79 8.92
CA MET A 121 4.63 -8.07 8.83
C MET A 121 3.57 -8.99 8.27
N GLU A 122 2.38 -8.95 8.86
CA GLU A 122 1.20 -9.69 8.41
C GLU A 122 -0.05 -8.84 8.58
N SER A 123 -1.03 -9.05 7.69
CA SER A 123 -2.34 -8.40 7.73
C SER A 123 -3.44 -9.43 7.51
N LEU A 124 -4.17 -9.76 8.57
CA LEU A 124 -5.20 -10.79 8.60
C LEU A 124 -6.59 -10.21 8.36
N TYR A 125 -7.49 -11.00 7.77
CA TYR A 125 -8.84 -10.55 7.40
C TYR A 125 -9.86 -10.70 8.53
N MET A 126 -9.46 -10.40 9.76
CA MET A 126 -10.33 -10.39 10.95
C MET A 126 -10.27 -9.02 11.63
N GLY A 127 -11.42 -8.42 11.92
CA GLY A 127 -11.50 -7.13 12.62
C GLY A 127 -12.69 -7.07 13.56
N CYS A 128 -12.71 -6.11 14.48
CA CYS A 128 -13.73 -6.08 15.54
C CYS A 128 -15.15 -5.90 14.99
N VAL A 129 -15.33 -5.18 13.87
CA VAL A 129 -16.63 -4.99 13.22
C VAL A 129 -17.06 -6.26 12.49
N SER A 130 -16.18 -6.86 11.68
CA SER A 130 -16.53 -8.07 10.92
C SER A 130 -16.82 -9.25 11.86
N MET A 131 -15.98 -9.47 12.87
CA MET A 131 -16.16 -10.53 13.85
C MET A 131 -17.41 -10.32 14.72
N SER A 132 -17.71 -9.07 15.12
CA SER A 132 -18.95 -8.79 15.84
C SER A 132 -20.18 -9.04 14.97
N ARG A 133 -20.19 -8.59 13.72
CA ARG A 133 -21.31 -8.81 12.79
C ARG A 133 -21.56 -10.30 12.54
N GLU A 134 -20.49 -11.07 12.34
CA GLU A 134 -20.60 -12.49 11.99
C GLU A 134 -21.05 -13.37 13.16
N PHE A 135 -20.49 -13.16 14.35
CA PHE A 135 -20.73 -14.05 15.49
C PHE A 135 -21.73 -13.51 16.52
N PHE A 136 -21.95 -12.20 16.52
CA PHE A 136 -22.75 -11.48 17.53
C PHE A 136 -23.68 -10.43 16.89
N GLY A 137 -24.07 -10.61 15.62
CA GLY A 137 -24.83 -9.62 14.84
C GLY A 137 -26.23 -9.30 15.39
N ASP A 138 -26.83 -10.22 16.15
CA ASP A 138 -28.08 -10.06 16.89
C ASP A 138 -27.85 -9.65 18.35
N GLY A 139 -26.62 -9.27 18.71
CA GLY A 139 -26.24 -8.84 20.06
C GLY A 139 -26.09 -9.98 21.08
N VAL A 140 -26.48 -11.22 20.78
CA VAL A 140 -26.43 -12.34 21.73
C VAL A 140 -25.00 -12.81 21.97
N ILE A 141 -24.60 -12.93 23.25
CA ILE A 141 -23.27 -13.35 23.67
C ILE A 141 -23.37 -14.64 24.51
N ASP A 142 -23.21 -15.79 23.87
CA ASP A 142 -23.20 -17.10 24.53
C ASP A 142 -21.83 -17.82 24.39
N ARG A 143 -21.67 -18.94 25.10
CA ARG A 143 -20.44 -19.74 25.07
C ARG A 143 -20.12 -20.28 23.67
N ARG A 144 -21.14 -20.67 22.90
CA ARG A 144 -20.98 -21.25 21.57
C ARG A 144 -20.50 -20.19 20.58
N ARG A 145 -21.11 -19.00 20.57
CA ARG A 145 -20.74 -17.86 19.72
C ARG A 145 -19.34 -17.36 20.06
N LEU A 146 -19.03 -17.18 21.34
CA LEU A 146 -17.69 -16.76 21.76
C LEU A 146 -16.61 -17.79 21.38
N ARG A 147 -16.91 -19.09 21.50
CA ARG A 147 -16.01 -20.15 21.03
C ARG A 147 -15.81 -20.07 19.52
N ARG A 148 -16.89 -19.96 18.74
CA ARG A 148 -16.82 -19.85 17.27
C ARG A 148 -15.99 -18.65 16.82
N ALA A 149 -16.22 -17.47 17.41
CA ALA A 149 -15.45 -16.27 17.10
C ALA A 149 -13.95 -16.46 17.39
N ARG A 150 -13.60 -17.09 18.51
CA ARG A 150 -12.20 -17.40 18.85
C ARG A 150 -11.59 -18.46 17.93
N THR A 151 -12.35 -19.49 17.55
CA THR A 151 -11.88 -20.50 16.59
C THR A 151 -11.60 -19.86 15.24
N ALA A 152 -12.48 -19.01 14.73
CA ALA A 152 -12.26 -18.28 13.48
C ALA A 152 -10.99 -17.39 13.55
N ALA A 153 -10.80 -16.65 14.64
CA ALA A 153 -9.58 -15.87 14.84
C ALA A 153 -8.31 -16.75 14.95
N HIS A 154 -8.40 -17.94 15.56
CA HIS A 154 -7.28 -18.89 15.61
C HIS A 154 -6.91 -19.43 14.23
N LEU A 155 -7.90 -19.73 13.37
CA LEU A 155 -7.65 -20.22 12.01
C LEU A 155 -6.87 -19.20 11.18
N GLU A 156 -7.19 -17.91 11.32
CA GLU A 156 -6.42 -16.83 10.66
C GLU A 156 -4.97 -16.74 11.19
N LEU A 157 -4.74 -17.07 12.47
CA LEU A 157 -3.42 -17.01 13.12
C LEU A 157 -2.58 -18.27 12.92
N GLU A 158 -3.19 -19.39 12.53
CA GLU A 158 -2.57 -20.72 12.55
C GLU A 158 -1.29 -20.78 11.69
N SER A 159 -1.36 -20.24 10.47
CA SER A 159 -0.27 -20.30 9.49
C SER A 159 0.97 -19.47 9.89
N LEU A 160 0.83 -18.47 10.75
CA LEU A 160 1.91 -17.55 11.13
C LEU A 160 2.37 -17.68 12.58
N ALA A 161 1.58 -18.30 13.46
CA ALA A 161 1.84 -18.31 14.90
C ALA A 161 3.23 -18.87 15.22
N GLN A 162 3.63 -19.98 14.59
CA GLN A 162 4.95 -20.57 14.82
C GLN A 162 6.09 -19.64 14.38
N ARG A 163 5.96 -19.00 13.22
CA ARG A 163 6.99 -18.07 12.72
C ARG A 163 7.16 -16.88 13.66
N PHE A 164 6.07 -16.31 14.16
CA PHE A 164 6.10 -15.21 15.12
C PHE A 164 6.73 -15.64 16.46
N ARG A 165 6.35 -16.81 17.00
CA ARG A 165 6.94 -17.33 18.25
C ARG A 165 8.43 -17.59 18.14
N VAL A 166 8.90 -18.14 17.02
CA VAL A 166 10.34 -18.38 16.77
C VAL A 166 11.11 -17.07 16.65
N LEU A 167 10.54 -16.07 15.96
CA LEU A 167 11.19 -14.76 15.84
C LEU A 167 11.26 -14.03 17.18
N GLY A 168 10.22 -14.18 18.01
CA GLY A 168 10.17 -13.69 19.37
C GLY A 168 10.15 -12.16 19.49
N TRP A 169 9.85 -11.70 20.71
CA TRP A 169 9.85 -10.29 21.08
C TRP A 169 10.17 -10.14 22.56
N ARG A 170 10.70 -8.98 22.92
CA ARG A 170 10.88 -8.54 24.31
C ARG A 170 9.63 -7.86 24.84
N GLN A 171 8.92 -7.14 23.99
CA GLN A 171 7.74 -6.34 24.37
C GLN A 171 6.61 -6.58 23.38
N ALA A 172 5.38 -6.72 23.88
CA ALA A 172 4.18 -6.69 23.05
C ALA A 172 3.43 -5.38 23.27
N VAL A 173 3.00 -4.77 22.17
CA VAL A 173 2.28 -3.50 22.15
C VAL A 173 1.05 -3.65 21.27
N GLY A 174 -0.08 -3.13 21.72
CA GLY A 174 -1.32 -3.16 20.99
C GLY A 174 -1.78 -1.75 20.61
N ALA A 175 -2.26 -1.58 19.39
CA ALA A 175 -2.71 -0.30 18.84
C ALA A 175 -4.22 -0.30 18.53
N SER A 176 -4.72 0.87 18.11
CA SER A 176 -6.11 1.12 17.73
C SER A 176 -7.17 1.04 18.84
N GLY A 177 -8.40 1.35 18.44
CA GLY A 177 -9.53 1.54 19.35
C GLY A 177 -9.92 0.30 20.15
N THR A 178 -9.72 -0.90 19.60
CA THR A 178 -10.04 -2.17 20.26
C THR A 178 -9.16 -2.39 21.49
N VAL A 179 -7.84 -2.30 21.32
CA VAL A 179 -6.87 -2.48 22.41
C VAL A 179 -7.08 -1.41 23.48
N ARG A 180 -7.26 -0.14 23.08
CA ARG A 180 -7.52 0.96 24.02
C ARG A 180 -8.82 0.78 24.80
N ALA A 181 -9.89 0.31 24.17
CA ALA A 181 -11.14 0.01 24.87
C ALA A 181 -10.95 -1.12 25.90
N ILE A 182 -10.26 -2.20 25.52
CA ILE A 182 -9.96 -3.32 26.42
C ILE A 182 -9.10 -2.85 27.60
N ALA A 183 -8.04 -2.10 27.35
CA ALA A 183 -7.18 -1.53 28.40
C ALA A 183 -7.98 -0.65 29.37
N ARG A 184 -8.80 0.28 28.85
CA ARG A 184 -9.65 1.16 29.69
C ARG A 184 -10.65 0.39 30.54
N VAL A 185 -11.27 -0.66 30.00
CA VAL A 185 -12.20 -1.48 30.77
C VAL A 185 -11.49 -2.24 31.89
N LEU A 186 -10.33 -2.82 31.60
CA LEU A 186 -9.54 -3.52 32.62
C LEU A 186 -9.01 -2.56 33.71
N LEU A 187 -8.58 -1.36 33.32
CA LEU A 187 -8.22 -0.26 34.22
C LEU A 187 -9.41 0.13 35.11
N GLY A 188 -10.60 0.32 34.53
CA GLY A 188 -11.81 0.70 35.24
C GLY A 188 -12.25 -0.32 36.30
N GLN A 189 -11.81 -1.58 36.18
CA GLN A 189 -12.04 -2.64 37.16
C GLN A 189 -10.95 -2.72 38.25
N GLY A 190 -10.01 -1.77 38.29
CA GLY A 190 -8.89 -1.71 39.25
C GLY A 190 -7.81 -2.76 38.99
N ARG A 191 -7.66 -3.21 37.74
CA ARG A 191 -6.98 -4.49 37.41
C ARG A 191 -5.90 -4.40 36.34
N CYS A 192 -5.44 -3.18 36.02
CA CYS A 192 -4.30 -2.93 35.14
C CYS A 192 -3.37 -1.88 35.76
N GLY A 193 -2.29 -2.30 36.42
CA GLY A 193 -1.16 -1.39 36.67
C GLY A 193 -0.22 -1.30 35.47
N GLU A 194 -0.09 -2.40 34.71
CA GLU A 194 1.04 -2.62 33.81
C GLU A 194 0.64 -2.96 32.35
N GLY A 195 -0.64 -3.06 32.01
CA GLY A 195 -1.12 -3.39 30.65
C GLY A 195 -2.15 -4.53 30.59
N ILE A 196 -2.45 -5.02 29.40
CA ILE A 196 -3.42 -6.09 29.14
C ILE A 196 -2.74 -7.45 29.35
N SER A 197 -3.29 -8.30 30.21
CA SER A 197 -2.79 -9.66 30.44
C SER A 197 -3.75 -10.75 29.98
N ALA A 198 -3.24 -11.96 29.76
CA ALA A 198 -4.05 -13.15 29.44
C ALA A 198 -5.16 -13.38 30.49
N ALA A 199 -4.84 -13.18 31.77
CA ALA A 199 -5.80 -13.24 32.87
C ALA A 199 -6.88 -12.14 32.78
N GLY A 200 -6.48 -10.93 32.40
CA GLY A 200 -7.40 -9.82 32.10
C GLY A 200 -8.42 -10.21 31.02
N LEU A 201 -7.94 -10.72 29.89
CA LEU A 201 -8.81 -11.17 28.78
C LEU A 201 -9.73 -12.32 29.19
N LYS A 202 -9.22 -13.30 29.97
CA LYS A 202 -10.05 -14.38 30.53
C LYS A 202 -11.19 -13.83 31.39
N ARG A 203 -10.97 -12.78 32.17
CA ARG A 203 -12.01 -12.12 32.97
C ARG A 203 -13.02 -11.36 32.10
N LEU A 204 -12.56 -10.64 31.08
CA LEU A 204 -13.46 -9.97 30.13
C LEU A 204 -14.37 -10.97 29.43
N ARG A 205 -13.85 -12.11 28.96
CA ARG A 205 -14.68 -13.19 28.39
C ARG A 205 -15.76 -13.68 29.35
N LYS A 206 -15.45 -13.81 30.65
CA LYS A 206 -16.47 -14.16 31.66
C LYS A 206 -17.53 -13.06 31.80
N ALA A 207 -17.12 -11.80 31.85
CA ALA A 207 -18.05 -10.67 31.94
C ALA A 207 -18.97 -10.56 30.70
N LEU A 208 -18.42 -10.80 29.50
CA LEU A 208 -19.19 -10.88 28.26
C LEU A 208 -20.28 -11.97 28.33
N LEU A 209 -19.92 -13.16 28.81
CA LEU A 209 -20.86 -14.28 28.97
C LEU A 209 -21.91 -14.01 30.06
N GLN A 210 -21.56 -13.30 31.13
CA GLN A 210 -22.49 -12.92 32.19
C GLN A 210 -23.52 -11.89 31.72
N ALA A 211 -23.10 -10.92 30.90
CA ALA A 211 -24.03 -9.97 30.29
C ALA A 211 -24.99 -10.66 29.32
N GLY A 212 -24.51 -11.64 28.55
CA GLY A 212 -25.30 -12.47 27.64
C GLY A 212 -25.84 -11.73 26.41
N HIS A 213 -25.78 -10.40 26.40
CA HIS A 213 -26.19 -9.54 25.29
C HIS A 213 -25.35 -8.26 25.28
N VAL A 214 -25.06 -7.73 24.10
CA VAL A 214 -24.30 -6.49 23.88
C VAL A 214 -24.92 -5.32 24.63
N ASP A 215 -26.23 -5.13 24.53
CA ASP A 215 -26.94 -4.00 25.18
C ASP A 215 -26.90 -4.05 26.71
N ARG A 216 -26.58 -5.21 27.29
CA ARG A 216 -26.43 -5.40 28.74
C ARG A 216 -24.98 -5.25 29.21
N LEU A 217 -24.05 -4.87 28.33
CA LEU A 217 -22.64 -4.65 28.68
C LEU A 217 -22.45 -3.36 29.48
N SER A 218 -22.64 -3.45 30.80
CA SER A 218 -22.30 -2.38 31.74
C SER A 218 -20.86 -2.52 32.23
N LEU A 219 -19.91 -2.16 31.37
CA LEU A 219 -18.48 -2.21 31.67
C LEU A 219 -17.91 -0.80 31.84
N LYS A 220 -17.44 -0.47 33.05
CA LYS A 220 -16.80 0.84 33.33
C LYS A 220 -15.63 1.06 32.36
N GLY A 221 -15.65 2.19 31.63
CA GLY A 221 -14.64 2.54 30.62
C GLY A 221 -14.98 2.11 29.18
N LEU A 222 -16.08 1.38 28.97
CA LEU A 222 -16.61 1.07 27.65
C LEU A 222 -17.61 2.14 27.20
N GLY A 223 -17.28 2.89 26.15
CA GLY A 223 -18.22 3.85 25.56
C GLY A 223 -19.33 3.16 24.76
N ALA A 224 -20.51 3.78 24.70
CA ALA A 224 -21.70 3.24 24.03
C ALA A 224 -21.43 2.88 22.55
N GLU A 225 -20.71 3.74 21.82
CA GLU A 225 -20.36 3.50 20.41
C GLU A 225 -19.46 2.28 20.20
N ARG A 226 -18.73 1.84 21.23
CA ARG A 226 -17.80 0.70 21.16
C ARG A 226 -18.43 -0.61 21.63
N ALA A 227 -19.52 -0.56 22.39
CA ALA A 227 -20.16 -1.76 22.93
C ALA A 227 -20.50 -2.82 21.85
N PRO A 228 -21.06 -2.45 20.67
CA PRO A 228 -21.41 -3.43 19.63
C PRO A 228 -20.24 -4.22 19.06
N VAL A 229 -19.05 -3.60 18.99
CA VAL A 229 -17.85 -4.20 18.39
C VAL A 229 -16.93 -4.83 19.43
N PHE A 230 -17.23 -4.66 20.73
CA PHE A 230 -16.38 -5.09 21.83
C PHE A 230 -16.21 -6.61 21.93
N PRO A 231 -17.28 -7.45 21.80
CA PRO A 231 -17.14 -8.90 21.88
C PRO A 231 -16.21 -9.47 20.79
N GLY A 232 -16.35 -9.00 19.54
CA GLY A 232 -15.48 -9.37 18.43
C GLY A 232 -14.03 -9.01 18.71
N GLY A 233 -13.78 -7.79 19.19
CA GLY A 233 -12.43 -7.33 19.57
C GLY A 233 -11.79 -8.15 20.69
N VAL A 234 -12.55 -8.49 21.75
CA VAL A 234 -12.06 -9.35 22.84
C VAL A 234 -11.77 -10.76 22.34
N ALA A 235 -12.59 -11.31 21.44
CA ALA A 235 -12.36 -12.63 20.85
C ALA A 235 -11.07 -12.68 20.02
N ILE A 236 -10.81 -11.65 19.20
CA ILE A 236 -9.55 -11.53 18.43
C ILE A 236 -8.36 -11.41 19.38
N LEU A 237 -8.36 -10.44 20.30
CA LEU A 237 -7.20 -10.21 21.16
C LEU A 237 -6.91 -11.40 22.08
N SER A 238 -7.95 -12.09 22.58
CA SER A 238 -7.78 -13.34 23.32
C SER A 238 -7.09 -14.41 22.49
N SER A 239 -7.42 -14.50 21.21
CA SER A 239 -6.84 -15.50 20.29
C SER A 239 -5.41 -15.17 19.92
N VAL A 240 -5.08 -13.87 19.75
CA VAL A 240 -3.71 -13.41 19.57
C VAL A 240 -2.84 -13.79 20.78
N PHE A 241 -3.32 -13.51 22.00
CA PHE A 241 -2.60 -13.88 23.22
C PHE A 241 -2.33 -15.38 23.31
N GLU A 242 -3.33 -16.20 23.02
CA GLU A 242 -3.23 -17.66 23.11
C GLU A 242 -2.36 -18.26 21.99
N ALA A 243 -2.52 -17.83 20.74
CA ALA A 243 -1.77 -18.36 19.62
C ALA A 243 -0.27 -18.00 19.68
N LEU A 244 0.02 -16.75 20.06
CA LEU A 244 1.38 -16.21 20.11
C LEU A 244 2.08 -16.41 21.45
N GLY A 245 1.35 -16.76 22.51
CA GLY A 245 1.92 -16.88 23.87
C GLY A 245 2.28 -15.52 24.47
N VAL A 246 1.43 -14.50 24.29
CA VAL A 246 1.64 -13.17 24.88
C VAL A 246 1.18 -13.17 26.34
N ASP A 247 2.07 -12.78 27.25
CA ASP A 247 1.72 -12.65 28.67
C ASP A 247 1.15 -11.27 29.01
N LEU A 248 1.80 -10.21 28.51
CA LEU A 248 1.48 -8.82 28.77
C LEU A 248 1.60 -8.00 27.48
N MET A 249 0.63 -7.11 27.26
CA MET A 249 0.62 -6.17 26.15
C MET A 249 0.34 -4.75 26.62
N LEU A 250 1.16 -3.80 26.19
CA LEU A 250 0.98 -2.37 26.48
C LEU A 250 0.10 -1.69 25.42
N PRO A 251 -0.87 -0.84 25.80
CA PRO A 251 -1.58 -0.04 24.82
C PRO A 251 -0.69 1.09 24.27
N ALA A 252 -0.67 1.28 22.96
CA ALA A 252 0.00 2.40 22.30
C ALA A 252 -0.95 3.57 21.98
N GLU A 253 -0.39 4.79 22.01
CA GLU A 253 -1.04 6.02 21.57
C GLU A 253 -0.86 6.29 20.07
N GLY A 254 0.24 5.82 19.48
CA GLY A 254 0.45 5.83 18.03
C GLY A 254 -0.21 4.66 17.32
N ALA A 255 -0.62 4.86 16.07
CA ALA A 255 -1.09 3.82 15.15
C ALA A 255 -0.85 4.27 13.70
N LEU A 256 -1.74 3.88 12.77
CA LEU A 256 -1.64 4.19 11.35
C LEU A 256 -1.45 5.68 11.03
N ARG A 257 -2.25 6.56 11.64
CA ARG A 257 -2.25 7.99 11.30
C ARG A 257 -0.93 8.67 11.67
N GLU A 258 -0.34 8.35 12.83
CA GLU A 258 0.98 8.83 13.21
C GLU A 258 2.04 8.28 12.25
N GLY A 259 1.93 7.00 11.88
CA GLY A 259 2.80 6.37 10.88
C GLY A 259 2.78 7.08 9.53
N VAL A 260 1.59 7.45 9.03
CA VAL A 260 1.42 8.20 7.78
C VAL A 260 2.10 9.56 7.87
N ILE A 261 2.02 10.25 9.02
CA ILE A 261 2.68 11.55 9.23
C ILE A 261 4.20 11.38 9.22
N TYR A 262 4.75 10.43 9.97
CA TYR A 262 6.19 10.19 10.00
C TYR A 262 6.73 9.73 8.64
N ASP A 263 5.98 8.91 7.90
CA ASP A 263 6.33 8.50 6.54
C ASP A 263 6.33 9.69 5.58
N LEU A 264 5.36 10.60 5.70
CA LEU A 264 5.32 11.84 4.91
C LEU A 264 6.52 12.75 5.23
N LEU A 265 6.86 12.90 6.51
CA LEU A 265 8.03 13.68 6.94
C LEU A 265 9.34 13.06 6.44
N GLY A 266 9.50 11.73 6.53
CA GLY A 266 10.66 11.02 6.01
C GLY A 266 10.85 11.22 4.50
N ARG A 267 9.77 11.16 3.72
CA ARG A 267 9.79 11.44 2.26
C ARG A 267 10.23 12.87 1.94
N ILE A 268 9.87 13.84 2.78
CA ILE A 268 10.31 15.24 2.66
C ILE A 268 11.80 15.37 3.02
N ALA A 269 12.27 14.58 3.98
CA ALA A 269 13.66 14.55 4.45
C ALA A 269 14.60 13.61 3.64
N HIS A 270 14.16 13.10 2.48
CA HIS A 270 14.90 12.18 1.59
C HIS A 270 15.11 10.73 2.09
N GLU A 271 14.34 10.28 3.09
CA GLU A 271 14.31 8.87 3.54
C GLU A 271 13.10 8.14 2.93
N ASP A 272 13.15 7.87 1.62
CA ASP A 272 12.03 7.23 0.91
C ASP A 272 12.11 5.69 0.96
N VAL A 273 11.21 5.06 1.70
CA VAL A 273 11.11 3.59 1.82
C VAL A 273 10.92 2.91 0.46
N ARG A 274 10.32 3.60 -0.51
CA ARG A 274 10.09 3.07 -1.87
C ARG A 274 11.40 2.71 -2.58
N GLU A 275 12.46 3.48 -2.35
CA GLU A 275 13.81 3.18 -2.88
C GLU A 275 14.32 1.83 -2.37
N ARG A 276 14.14 1.56 -1.07
CA ARG A 276 14.51 0.26 -0.46
C ARG A 276 13.68 -0.88 -1.01
N SER A 277 12.38 -0.67 -1.24
CA SER A 277 11.51 -1.69 -1.83
C SER A 277 11.91 -2.04 -3.26
N VAL A 278 12.22 -1.04 -4.09
CA VAL A 278 12.73 -1.26 -5.46
C VAL A 278 14.04 -2.02 -5.43
N ALA A 279 15.00 -1.61 -4.57
CA ALA A 279 16.26 -2.33 -4.40
C ALA A 279 16.05 -3.80 -3.97
N ALA A 280 15.16 -4.05 -3.01
CA ALA A 280 14.84 -5.40 -2.54
C ALA A 280 14.21 -6.27 -3.65
N VAL A 281 13.34 -5.69 -4.48
CA VAL A 281 12.75 -6.39 -5.64
C VAL A 281 13.81 -6.70 -6.68
N CYS A 282 14.66 -5.73 -7.05
CA CYS A 282 15.76 -5.94 -7.98
C CYS A 282 16.73 -7.01 -7.49
N GLN A 283 17.09 -7.02 -6.20
CA GLN A 283 17.94 -8.03 -5.59
C GLN A 283 17.28 -9.42 -5.62
N ARG A 284 16.01 -9.52 -5.21
CA ARG A 284 15.25 -10.78 -5.17
C ARG A 284 15.17 -11.46 -6.53
N TYR A 285 14.95 -10.66 -7.58
CA TYR A 285 14.83 -11.16 -8.96
C TYR A 285 16.12 -11.04 -9.77
N GLN A 286 17.26 -10.78 -9.11
CA GLN A 286 18.59 -10.75 -9.70
C GLN A 286 18.67 -9.87 -10.96
N VAL A 287 18.07 -8.68 -10.90
CA VAL A 287 18.15 -7.72 -12.00
C VAL A 287 19.59 -7.26 -12.19
N ASP A 288 20.04 -7.19 -13.45
CA ASP A 288 21.35 -6.63 -13.80
C ASP A 288 21.40 -5.14 -13.47
N ALA A 289 22.05 -4.81 -12.35
CA ALA A 289 22.11 -3.45 -11.82
C ALA A 289 22.83 -2.48 -12.76
N ASP A 290 23.88 -2.92 -13.45
CA ASP A 290 24.66 -2.07 -14.34
C ASP A 290 23.85 -1.72 -15.59
N HIS A 291 23.17 -2.71 -16.17
CA HIS A 291 22.29 -2.48 -17.31
C HIS A 291 21.10 -1.60 -16.93
N ALA A 292 20.46 -1.89 -15.80
CA ALA A 292 19.36 -1.10 -15.26
C ALA A 292 19.75 0.37 -15.01
N ALA A 293 20.95 0.62 -14.49
CA ALA A 293 21.48 1.97 -14.27
C ALA A 293 21.67 2.74 -15.60
N ARG A 294 22.15 2.09 -16.66
CA ARG A 294 22.28 2.71 -17.99
C ARG A 294 20.92 3.12 -18.58
N VAL A 295 19.92 2.25 -18.44
CA VAL A 295 18.54 2.52 -18.86
C VAL A 295 17.95 3.67 -18.04
N GLU A 296 18.09 3.66 -16.72
CA GLU A 296 17.61 4.74 -15.84
C GLU A 296 18.24 6.09 -16.19
N ALA A 297 19.56 6.15 -16.37
CA ALA A 297 20.26 7.38 -16.71
C ALA A 297 19.73 7.98 -18.02
N THR A 298 19.48 7.13 -19.01
CA THR A 298 18.91 7.55 -20.31
C THR A 298 17.47 8.02 -20.16
N ALA A 299 16.66 7.30 -19.38
CA ALA A 299 15.26 7.65 -19.14
C ALA A 299 15.12 9.00 -18.43
N ARG A 300 15.96 9.28 -17.43
CA ARG A 300 16.04 10.57 -16.75
C ARG A 300 16.47 11.68 -17.70
N ALA A 301 17.53 11.47 -18.47
CA ALA A 301 18.01 12.45 -19.45
C ALA A 301 16.96 12.77 -20.53
N CYS A 302 16.18 11.78 -20.95
CA CYS A 302 15.06 11.97 -21.87
C CYS A 302 13.93 12.77 -21.19
N LEU A 303 13.56 12.43 -19.95
CA LEU A 303 12.53 13.13 -19.18
C LEU A 303 12.86 14.62 -19.01
N ASP A 304 14.09 14.95 -18.62
CA ASP A 304 14.52 16.33 -18.38
C ASP A 304 14.31 17.24 -19.61
N ARG A 305 14.36 16.67 -20.81
CA ARG A 305 14.20 17.39 -22.09
C ARG A 305 12.76 17.62 -22.48
N VAL A 306 11.86 16.75 -22.04
CA VAL A 306 10.44 16.78 -22.42
C VAL A 306 9.49 17.11 -21.27
N ALA A 307 9.99 17.22 -20.03
CA ALA A 307 9.17 17.44 -18.85
C ALA A 307 8.26 18.67 -18.98
N ARG A 308 8.82 19.80 -19.44
CA ARG A 308 8.06 21.04 -19.66
C ARG A 308 7.00 20.93 -20.76
N PRO A 309 7.32 20.58 -22.03
CA PRO A 309 6.32 20.50 -23.08
C PRO A 309 5.24 19.44 -22.84
N TRP A 310 5.55 18.43 -22.01
CA TRP A 310 4.59 17.40 -21.62
C TRP A 310 3.96 17.59 -20.23
N ALA A 311 4.23 18.70 -19.55
CA ALA A 311 3.73 18.98 -18.21
C ALA A 311 3.92 17.79 -17.23
N LEU A 312 5.07 17.12 -17.30
CA LEU A 312 5.42 16.04 -16.38
C LEU A 312 5.95 16.62 -15.07
N GLU A 313 5.61 15.99 -13.95
CA GLU A 313 6.09 16.40 -12.64
C GLU A 313 7.55 15.96 -12.44
N GLU A 314 8.48 16.92 -12.39
CA GLU A 314 9.93 16.65 -12.37
C GLU A 314 10.40 15.76 -11.20
N ARG A 315 9.63 15.65 -10.10
CA ARG A 315 10.01 14.82 -8.94
C ARG A 315 9.36 13.44 -8.95
N GLU A 316 8.04 13.35 -8.81
CA GLU A 316 7.39 12.03 -8.70
C GLU A 316 7.36 11.25 -10.02
N ASP A 317 7.17 11.91 -11.18
CA ASP A 317 7.20 11.20 -12.46
C ASP A 317 8.63 10.71 -12.79
N ALA A 318 9.65 11.49 -12.45
CA ALA A 318 11.05 11.07 -12.61
C ALA A 318 11.43 9.90 -11.69
N ARG A 319 10.93 9.87 -10.45
CA ARG A 319 11.08 8.71 -9.55
C ARG A 319 10.40 7.48 -10.11
N MET A 320 9.15 7.61 -10.54
CA MET A 320 8.38 6.50 -11.09
C MET A 320 9.04 5.91 -12.34
N LEU A 321 9.50 6.77 -13.26
CA LEU A 321 10.24 6.36 -14.45
C LEU A 321 11.56 5.67 -14.09
N GLY A 322 12.30 6.22 -13.12
CA GLY A 322 13.55 5.63 -12.64
C GLY A 322 13.34 4.23 -12.03
N TRP A 323 12.33 4.05 -11.19
CA TRP A 323 12.00 2.74 -10.63
C TRP A 323 11.56 1.74 -11.71
N ALA A 324 10.76 2.18 -12.68
CA ALA A 324 10.38 1.34 -13.81
C ALA A 324 11.60 0.90 -14.63
N ALA A 325 12.55 1.81 -14.89
CA ALA A 325 13.82 1.49 -15.53
C ALA A 325 14.65 0.49 -14.71
N ARG A 326 14.73 0.64 -13.39
CA ARG A 326 15.44 -0.31 -12.52
C ARG A 326 14.82 -1.70 -12.50
N MET A 327 13.50 -1.79 -12.66
CA MET A 327 12.75 -3.04 -12.51
C MET A 327 12.34 -3.68 -13.84
N HIS A 328 12.59 -3.06 -14.99
CA HIS A 328 12.01 -3.51 -16.27
C HIS A 328 12.36 -4.96 -16.65
N GLU A 329 13.50 -5.47 -16.19
CA GLU A 329 13.96 -6.84 -16.43
C GLU A 329 13.66 -7.84 -15.30
N CYS A 330 12.95 -7.46 -14.24
CA CYS A 330 12.66 -8.39 -13.13
C CYS A 330 11.87 -9.64 -13.59
N GLY A 331 11.13 -9.54 -14.69
CA GLY A 331 10.44 -10.67 -15.31
C GLY A 331 11.36 -11.74 -15.93
N LEU A 332 12.65 -11.44 -16.16
CA LEU A 332 13.63 -12.41 -16.66
C LEU A 332 13.88 -13.55 -15.67
N ALA A 333 13.64 -13.31 -14.37
CA ALA A 333 13.69 -14.35 -13.35
C ALA A 333 12.63 -15.45 -13.54
N ILE A 334 11.56 -15.18 -14.31
CA ILE A 334 10.53 -16.15 -14.66
C ILE A 334 10.83 -16.79 -16.02
N ALA A 335 10.92 -15.97 -17.07
CA ALA A 335 11.15 -16.46 -18.43
C ALA A 335 11.67 -15.35 -19.35
N HIS A 336 12.50 -15.72 -20.32
CA HIS A 336 12.93 -14.81 -21.39
C HIS A 336 11.76 -14.39 -22.30
N GLY A 337 10.87 -15.32 -22.63
CA GLY A 337 9.66 -15.05 -23.38
C GLY A 337 8.71 -14.15 -22.59
N GLN A 338 8.22 -13.07 -23.21
CA GLN A 338 7.22 -12.17 -22.62
C GLN A 338 7.58 -11.55 -21.25
N PHE A 339 8.88 -11.38 -20.94
CA PHE A 339 9.31 -10.91 -19.61
C PHE A 339 8.72 -9.56 -19.17
N HIS A 340 8.36 -8.67 -20.10
CA HIS A 340 7.62 -7.43 -19.78
C HIS A 340 6.28 -7.70 -19.08
N LYS A 341 5.56 -8.78 -19.44
CA LYS A 341 4.33 -9.19 -18.77
C LYS A 341 4.63 -9.82 -17.41
N HIS A 342 5.67 -10.64 -17.32
CA HIS A 342 6.10 -11.26 -16.07
C HIS A 342 6.59 -10.21 -15.06
N GLY A 343 7.38 -9.23 -15.51
CA GLY A 343 7.85 -8.14 -14.68
C GLY A 343 6.72 -7.24 -14.21
N ALA A 344 5.72 -6.96 -15.07
CA ALA A 344 4.51 -6.26 -14.66
C ALA A 344 3.73 -7.03 -13.59
N TYR A 345 3.55 -8.34 -13.76
CA TYR A 345 2.92 -9.21 -12.77
C TYR A 345 3.68 -9.19 -11.44
N LEU A 346 5.01 -9.32 -11.47
CA LEU A 346 5.83 -9.24 -10.27
C LEU A 346 5.72 -7.89 -9.59
N ALA A 347 5.80 -6.79 -10.35
CA ALA A 347 5.66 -5.45 -9.80
C ALA A 347 4.27 -5.20 -9.19
N GLU A 348 3.20 -5.69 -9.82
CA GLU A 348 1.82 -5.51 -9.34
C GLU A 348 1.48 -6.35 -8.09
N HIS A 349 2.07 -7.54 -7.97
CA HIS A 349 1.69 -8.51 -6.94
C HIS A 349 2.74 -8.72 -5.85
N SER A 350 3.89 -8.06 -5.93
CA SER A 350 4.89 -8.08 -4.84
C SER A 350 4.46 -7.21 -3.67
N ASP A 351 4.90 -7.55 -2.46
CA ASP A 351 4.84 -6.61 -1.34
C ASP A 351 5.89 -5.52 -1.53
N MET A 352 5.43 -4.30 -1.84
CA MET A 352 6.27 -3.12 -2.05
C MET A 352 5.94 -2.02 -1.02
N PRO A 353 6.49 -2.12 0.21
CA PRO A 353 6.39 -1.06 1.20
C PRO A 353 6.62 0.36 0.67
N GLY A 354 5.83 1.31 1.15
CA GLY A 354 5.85 2.71 0.72
C GLY A 354 5.04 2.99 -0.55
N PHE A 355 4.68 1.98 -1.35
CA PHE A 355 3.83 2.17 -2.54
C PHE A 355 2.35 2.05 -2.20
N SER A 356 1.54 2.97 -2.74
CA SER A 356 0.09 2.77 -2.84
C SER A 356 -0.25 1.76 -3.94
N ARG A 357 -1.47 1.20 -3.94
CA ARG A 357 -1.92 0.31 -5.03
C ARG A 357 -1.88 0.97 -6.40
N GLU A 358 -2.18 2.27 -6.46
CA GLU A 358 -2.19 3.02 -7.71
C GLU A 358 -0.78 3.27 -8.23
N GLN A 359 0.15 3.64 -7.36
CA GLN A 359 1.57 3.79 -7.71
C GLN A 359 2.15 2.46 -8.20
N GLN A 360 1.83 1.36 -7.53
CA GLN A 360 2.29 0.03 -7.91
C GLN A 360 1.72 -0.43 -9.26
N ARG A 361 0.44 -0.13 -9.54
CA ARG A 361 -0.16 -0.39 -10.86
C ARG A 361 0.43 0.47 -11.96
N LEU A 362 0.74 1.75 -11.69
CA LEU A 362 1.45 2.61 -12.63
C LEU A 362 2.84 2.02 -12.94
N LEU A 363 3.60 1.62 -11.92
CA LEU A 363 4.88 0.96 -12.10
C LEU A 363 4.78 -0.31 -12.95
N ALA A 364 3.79 -1.17 -12.64
CA ALA A 364 3.51 -2.37 -13.42
C ALA A 364 3.09 -2.06 -14.86
N PHE A 365 2.31 -1.00 -15.10
CA PHE A 365 1.95 -0.54 -16.44
C PHE A 365 3.18 -0.12 -17.26
N LEU A 366 4.09 0.66 -16.66
CA LEU A 366 5.35 1.07 -17.32
C LEU A 366 6.20 -0.15 -17.66
N ILE A 367 6.39 -1.08 -16.72
CA ILE A 367 7.13 -2.32 -16.95
C ILE A 367 6.44 -3.20 -18.00
N ARG A 368 5.10 -3.25 -18.02
CA ARG A 368 4.38 -4.00 -19.05
C ARG A 368 4.61 -3.40 -20.44
N GLY A 369 4.62 -2.08 -20.51
CA GLY A 369 4.65 -1.34 -21.75
C GLY A 369 6.04 -1.04 -22.29
N HIS A 370 7.13 -1.40 -21.61
CA HIS A 370 8.49 -1.01 -22.01
C HIS A 370 8.98 -1.63 -23.33
N ARG A 371 8.26 -2.60 -23.92
CA ARG A 371 8.60 -3.19 -25.23
C ARG A 371 7.39 -3.84 -25.91
N ARG A 372 7.55 -4.20 -27.19
CA ARG A 372 6.52 -4.85 -28.04
C ARG A 372 5.29 -3.94 -28.21
N ARG A 373 4.14 -4.51 -28.57
CA ARG A 373 2.89 -3.76 -28.77
C ARG A 373 2.59 -2.89 -27.54
N PHE A 374 2.38 -1.60 -27.77
CA PHE A 374 2.02 -0.67 -26.71
C PHE A 374 0.73 -1.14 -26.04
N PRO A 375 0.69 -1.23 -24.69
CA PRO A 375 -0.52 -1.63 -24.01
C PRO A 375 -1.58 -0.54 -24.22
N THR A 376 -2.65 -0.86 -24.96
CA THR A 376 -3.90 -0.12 -24.83
C THR A 376 -4.33 -0.24 -23.38
N ALA A 377 -4.59 0.90 -22.72
CA ALA A 377 -4.86 0.97 -21.28
C ALA A 377 -5.79 -0.18 -20.88
N ALA A 378 -5.26 -1.16 -20.13
CA ALA A 378 -6.12 -2.19 -19.58
C ALA A 378 -7.14 -1.47 -18.69
N PRO A 379 -8.45 -1.74 -18.81
CA PRO A 379 -9.46 -1.08 -17.99
C PRO A 379 -9.07 -1.16 -16.51
N GLY A 380 -8.85 -0.01 -15.87
CA GLY A 380 -8.50 0.07 -14.44
C GLY A 380 -7.01 -0.01 -14.08
N ALA A 381 -6.08 -0.08 -15.05
CA ALA A 381 -4.64 -0.11 -14.74
C ALA A 381 -4.11 1.25 -14.24
N VAL A 382 -4.57 2.36 -14.83
CA VAL A 382 -4.19 3.72 -14.45
C VAL A 382 -5.45 4.60 -14.48
N PRO A 383 -5.67 5.51 -13.50
CA PRO A 383 -6.76 6.47 -13.55
C PRO A 383 -6.75 7.28 -14.85
N ALA A 384 -7.93 7.63 -15.38
CA ALA A 384 -8.06 8.33 -16.66
C ALA A 384 -7.25 9.64 -16.71
N GLU A 385 -7.19 10.36 -15.59
CA GLU A 385 -6.46 11.62 -15.42
C GLU A 385 -4.94 11.44 -15.55
N ARG A 386 -4.42 10.26 -15.21
CA ARG A 386 -2.98 9.92 -15.31
C ARG A 386 -2.64 9.14 -16.57
N ALA A 387 -3.61 8.79 -17.42
CA ALA A 387 -3.40 7.93 -18.57
C ALA A 387 -2.42 8.54 -19.60
N GLU A 388 -2.56 9.83 -19.90
CA GLU A 388 -1.67 10.54 -20.82
C GLU A 388 -0.23 10.63 -20.25
N THR A 389 -0.09 10.98 -18.97
CA THR A 389 1.20 11.00 -18.26
C THR A 389 1.86 9.61 -18.25
N ALA A 390 1.10 8.56 -17.92
CA ALA A 390 1.59 7.18 -17.92
C ALA A 390 2.05 6.73 -19.31
N ALA A 391 1.31 7.10 -20.36
CA ALA A 391 1.70 6.82 -21.74
C ALA A 391 3.03 7.50 -22.09
N ARG A 392 3.18 8.79 -21.75
CA ARG A 392 4.42 9.56 -21.99
C ARG A 392 5.62 8.96 -21.25
N LEU A 393 5.47 8.61 -19.96
CA LEU A 393 6.53 7.94 -19.21
C LEU A 393 6.88 6.56 -19.80
N CYS A 394 5.88 5.81 -20.25
CA CYS A 394 6.10 4.53 -20.92
C CYS A 394 6.92 4.71 -22.20
N ILE A 395 6.63 5.72 -23.01
CA ILE A 395 7.40 6.04 -24.23
C ILE A 395 8.87 6.34 -23.88
N LEU A 396 9.14 7.14 -22.85
CA LEU A 396 10.50 7.43 -22.42
C LEU A 396 11.26 6.17 -21.98
N LEU A 397 10.58 5.28 -21.25
CA LEU A 397 11.15 3.99 -20.86
C LEU A 397 11.45 3.11 -22.08
N ARG A 398 10.51 3.03 -23.04
CA ARG A 398 10.67 2.24 -24.28
C ARG A 398 11.87 2.69 -25.10
N LEU A 399 12.00 3.99 -25.34
CA LEU A 399 13.14 4.57 -26.04
C LEU A 399 14.45 4.27 -25.31
N SER A 400 14.45 4.39 -23.98
CA SER A 400 15.66 4.12 -23.16
C SER A 400 16.08 2.66 -23.21
N VAL A 401 15.14 1.73 -23.11
CA VAL A 401 15.43 0.28 -23.22
C VAL A 401 15.90 -0.07 -24.64
N LEU A 402 15.26 0.49 -25.68
CA LEU A 402 15.64 0.28 -27.07
C LEU A 402 17.10 0.68 -27.32
N LEU A 403 17.50 1.87 -26.86
CA LEU A 403 18.86 2.38 -27.05
C LEU A 403 19.93 1.55 -26.33
N HIS A 404 19.55 0.81 -25.28
CA HIS A 404 20.45 -0.06 -24.52
C HIS A 404 20.28 -1.55 -24.82
N ARG A 405 19.54 -1.93 -25.86
CA ARG A 405 19.22 -3.34 -26.17
C ARG A 405 20.45 -4.22 -26.41
N SER A 406 21.55 -3.65 -26.92
CA SER A 406 22.82 -4.36 -27.11
C SER A 406 23.53 -4.70 -25.79
N ARG A 407 23.08 -4.09 -24.68
CA ARG A 407 23.70 -4.14 -23.34
C ARG A 407 25.15 -3.62 -23.31
N SER A 408 25.61 -2.99 -24.39
CA SER A 408 26.95 -2.41 -24.47
C SER A 408 27.19 -1.39 -23.35
N PRO A 409 28.38 -1.36 -22.73
CA PRO A 409 28.77 -0.31 -21.80
C PRO A 409 29.19 0.98 -22.52
N ALA A 410 29.30 0.96 -23.86
CA ALA A 410 29.68 2.15 -24.61
C ALA A 410 28.64 3.27 -24.41
N PRO A 411 29.09 4.52 -24.19
CA PRO A 411 28.18 5.64 -24.00
C PRO A 411 27.37 5.89 -25.28
N LEU A 412 26.10 6.27 -25.09
CA LEU A 412 25.28 6.76 -26.19
C LEU A 412 25.81 8.11 -26.68
N PRO A 413 25.61 8.44 -27.97
CA PRO A 413 25.98 9.76 -28.49
C PRO A 413 25.16 10.87 -27.82
N ALA A 414 25.54 12.13 -28.07
CA ALA A 414 24.74 13.28 -27.67
C ALA A 414 23.41 13.32 -28.46
N LEU A 415 22.37 12.71 -27.89
CA LEU A 415 21.02 12.72 -28.43
C LEU A 415 20.42 14.12 -28.32
N ARG A 416 19.40 14.43 -29.12
CA ARG A 416 18.44 15.52 -28.88
C ARG A 416 17.04 14.92 -28.88
N LEU A 417 16.21 15.31 -27.91
CA LEU A 417 14.82 14.85 -27.82
C LEU A 417 13.93 16.08 -27.68
N ARG A 418 12.90 16.17 -28.52
CA ARG A 418 11.85 17.18 -28.46
C ARG A 418 10.50 16.48 -28.50
N ALA A 419 9.51 17.08 -27.84
CA ALA A 419 8.15 16.59 -27.88
C ALA A 419 7.17 17.75 -27.93
N GLU A 420 6.11 17.60 -28.71
CA GLU A 420 5.01 18.54 -28.82
C GLU A 420 3.70 17.77 -29.02
N GLY A 421 2.75 17.94 -28.10
CA GLY A 421 1.53 17.13 -28.08
C GLY A 421 1.86 15.63 -28.05
N ARG A 422 1.47 14.91 -29.12
CA ARG A 422 1.75 13.49 -29.31
C ARG A 422 2.82 13.21 -30.37
N GLU A 423 3.55 14.23 -30.83
CA GLU A 423 4.71 14.06 -31.69
C GLU A 423 6.00 14.09 -30.85
N LEU A 424 6.91 13.15 -31.12
CA LEU A 424 8.27 13.11 -30.58
C LEU A 424 9.27 13.18 -31.72
N GLU A 425 10.34 13.94 -31.53
CA GLU A 425 11.48 14.02 -32.43
C GLU A 425 12.77 13.63 -31.71
N LEU A 426 13.39 12.53 -32.13
CA LEU A 426 14.65 12.01 -31.62
C LEU A 426 15.76 12.21 -32.67
N ALA A 427 16.74 13.05 -32.38
CA ALA A 427 17.86 13.29 -33.29
C ALA A 427 19.19 12.78 -32.73
N PHE A 428 19.94 12.10 -33.60
CA PHE A 428 21.30 11.62 -33.37
C PHE A 428 22.32 12.56 -34.06
N PRO A 429 23.61 12.52 -33.69
CA PRO A 429 24.65 13.19 -34.47
C PRO A 429 24.62 12.73 -35.94
N PRO A 430 24.98 13.61 -36.90
CA PRO A 430 25.02 13.26 -38.31
C PRO A 430 25.85 11.99 -38.56
N GLY A 431 25.33 11.06 -39.38
CA GLY A 431 25.99 9.80 -39.73
C GLY A 431 25.92 8.70 -38.66
N TRP A 432 25.63 9.02 -37.39
CA TRP A 432 25.65 8.01 -36.33
C TRP A 432 24.61 6.91 -36.56
N LEU A 433 23.38 7.27 -36.94
CA LEU A 433 22.32 6.28 -37.15
C LEU A 433 22.57 5.41 -38.39
N ALA A 434 23.23 5.95 -39.41
CA ALA A 434 23.66 5.20 -40.60
C ALA A 434 24.63 4.07 -40.24
N ASP A 435 25.55 4.32 -39.30
CA ASP A 435 26.51 3.33 -38.81
C ASP A 435 25.88 2.30 -37.83
N HIS A 436 24.63 2.53 -37.40
CA HIS A 436 23.93 1.70 -36.40
C HIS A 436 22.61 1.13 -36.96
N ALA A 437 22.70 0.37 -38.06
CA ALA A 437 21.56 -0.18 -38.79
C ALA A 437 20.56 -0.98 -37.92
N LEU A 438 21.03 -1.71 -36.90
CA LEU A 438 20.14 -2.43 -35.98
C LEU A 438 19.32 -1.48 -35.10
N THR A 439 19.90 -0.38 -34.65
CA THR A 439 19.20 0.66 -33.90
C THR A 439 18.18 1.38 -34.79
N ALA A 440 18.54 1.65 -36.05
CA ALA A 440 17.60 2.23 -37.02
C ALA A 440 16.39 1.32 -37.27
N ALA A 441 16.61 0.01 -37.43
CA ALA A 441 15.53 -0.96 -37.59
C ALA A 441 14.64 -1.06 -36.35
N ASP A 442 15.23 -1.01 -35.15
CA ASP A 442 14.47 -1.00 -33.91
C ASP A 442 13.62 0.28 -33.74
N LEU A 443 14.14 1.44 -34.14
CA LEU A 443 13.40 2.71 -34.12
C LEU A 443 12.23 2.72 -35.12
N ALA A 444 12.40 2.10 -36.29
CA ALA A 444 11.31 1.96 -37.26
C ALA A 444 10.16 1.13 -36.69
N LEU A 445 10.47 -0.03 -36.10
CA LEU A 445 9.47 -0.87 -35.41
C LEU A 445 8.82 -0.14 -34.23
N GLU A 446 9.59 0.66 -33.50
CA GLU A 446 9.06 1.47 -32.40
C GLU A 446 8.10 2.55 -32.88
N ALA A 447 8.42 3.22 -34.00
CA ALA A 447 7.52 4.19 -34.62
C ALA A 447 6.16 3.57 -34.97
N ASP A 448 6.13 2.36 -35.54
CA ASP A 448 4.90 1.63 -35.86
C ASP A 448 4.07 1.30 -34.59
N TYR A 449 4.74 0.89 -33.51
CA TYR A 449 4.08 0.61 -32.24
C TYR A 449 3.48 1.86 -31.61
N LEU A 450 4.16 3.00 -31.70
CA LEU A 450 3.68 4.27 -31.17
C LEU A 450 2.56 4.85 -32.02
N GLU A 451 2.62 4.73 -33.34
CA GLU A 451 1.55 5.18 -34.25
C GLU A 451 0.24 4.45 -33.93
N SER A 452 0.32 3.13 -33.70
CA SER A 452 -0.82 2.32 -33.26
C SER A 452 -1.41 2.77 -31.91
N ALA A 453 -0.65 3.50 -31.09
CA ALA A 453 -1.07 4.07 -29.82
C ALA A 453 -1.46 5.56 -29.91
N GLY A 454 -1.44 6.14 -31.12
CA GLY A 454 -1.76 7.55 -31.37
C GLY A 454 -0.62 8.53 -31.08
N PHE A 455 0.63 8.05 -31.00
CA PHE A 455 1.84 8.87 -30.90
C PHE A 455 2.65 8.78 -32.19
N ARG A 456 3.36 9.84 -32.55
CA ARG A 456 4.22 9.86 -33.74
C ARG A 456 5.67 10.04 -33.33
N LEU A 457 6.52 9.07 -33.65
CA LEU A 457 7.97 9.17 -33.46
C LEU A 457 8.64 9.52 -34.79
N ARG A 458 9.31 10.67 -34.82
CA ARG A 458 10.23 11.06 -35.89
C ARG A 458 11.66 10.94 -35.39
N TYR A 459 12.55 10.50 -36.26
CA TYR A 459 13.98 10.52 -36.01
C TYR A 459 14.72 10.94 -37.28
N ASN A 460 15.89 11.58 -37.14
CA ASN A 460 16.63 12.01 -38.32
C ASN A 460 17.04 10.78 -39.15
N PRO A 461 16.80 10.79 -40.47
CA PRO A 461 17.21 9.68 -41.32
C PRO A 461 18.73 9.56 -41.31
N SER A 462 19.16 8.32 -41.54
CA SER A 462 20.54 7.90 -41.79
C SER A 462 21.30 8.87 -42.69
#